data_AF-A0AAW7VKY6-F1
#
_entry.id   AF-A0AAW7VKY6-F1
#
_cell.length_a   1.000
_cell.length_b   1.000
_cell.length_c   1.000
_cell.angle_alpha   90.00
_cell.angle_beta   90.00
_cell.angle_gamma   90.00
#
_symmetry.space_group_name_H-M   'P 1'
#
loop_
_entity.id
_entity.type
_entity.pdbx_description
1 polymer ?
#
loop_
_entity_poly.entity_id
_entity_poly.type
_entity_poly.pdbx_seq_one_letter_code
_entity_poly.pdbx_strand_id
1 'polypeptide(L)'
;DFGITEGLRSKYRQKQLVAEGKSQTMNSRHLTGDAVDVVAYIGSQVSWEWPLYEKIAQAFKQAAAELGIAIEWGGDWKTLKDGPHF
;
A
#
# COMPACT_ATOMS: atom_id res chain seq x y z
N ASP A 1 6.65 1.64 -13.95
CA ASP A 1 7.30 2.19 -12.74
C ASP A 1 6.24 2.37 -11.65
N PHE A 2 6.59 2.82 -10.46
CA PHE A 2 5.64 3.17 -9.40
C PHE A 2 6.10 4.39 -8.60
N GLY A 3 5.16 5.04 -7.90
CA GLY A 3 5.46 6.10 -6.94
C GLY A 3 4.78 5.84 -5.59
N ILE A 4 5.24 6.54 -4.54
CA ILE A 4 4.61 6.50 -3.21
C ILE A 4 3.54 7.59 -3.14
N THR A 5 2.30 7.21 -2.83
CA THR A 5 1.19 8.15 -2.65
C THR A 5 0.98 8.52 -1.18
N GLU A 6 1.23 7.59 -0.26
CA GLU A 6 1.14 7.83 1.18
C GLU A 6 2.16 6.98 1.93
N GLY A 7 2.78 7.56 2.97
CA GLY A 7 3.65 6.85 3.91
C GLY A 7 3.15 7.04 5.32
N LEU A 8 3.85 7.85 6.13
CA LEU A 8 3.37 8.23 7.46
C LEU A 8 2.06 9.02 7.37
N ARG A 9 1.00 8.48 7.98
CA ARG A 9 -0.33 9.09 8.05
C ARG A 9 -0.54 9.74 9.41
N SER A 10 -1.16 10.91 9.44
CA SER A 10 -1.52 11.56 10.70
C SER A 10 -2.74 10.90 11.36
N LYS A 11 -2.83 10.95 12.69
CA LYS A 11 -4.04 10.51 13.43
C LYS A 11 -5.30 11.22 12.96
N TYR A 12 -5.20 12.50 12.58
CA TYR A 12 -6.31 13.27 12.04
C TYR A 12 -6.80 12.69 10.70
N ARG A 13 -5.88 12.44 9.76
CA ARG A 13 -6.22 11.82 8.47
C ARG A 13 -6.84 10.44 8.65
N GLN A 14 -6.30 9.62 9.54
CA GLN A 14 -6.88 8.30 9.82
C GLN A 14 -8.31 8.41 10.36
N LYS A 15 -8.59 9.37 11.26
CA LYS A 15 -9.94 9.62 11.77
C LYS A 15 -10.91 10.02 10.65
N GLN A 16 -10.46 10.83 9.69
CA GLN A 16 -11.27 11.18 8.51
C GLN A 16 -11.57 9.95 7.65
N LEU A 17 -10.58 9.11 7.36
CA LEU A 17 -10.77 7.89 6.56
C LEU A 17 -11.75 6.91 7.21
N VAL A 18 -11.71 6.76 8.54
CA VAL A 18 -12.69 5.96 9.28
C VAL A 18 -14.09 6.56 9.19
N ALA A 19 -14.23 7.88 9.39
CA ALA A 19 -15.52 8.56 9.28
C ALA A 19 -16.10 8.50 7.85
N GLU A 20 -15.25 8.50 6.83
CA GLU A 20 -15.62 8.33 5.41
C GLU A 20 -15.85 6.87 5.00
N GLY A 21 -15.65 5.90 5.90
CA GLY A 21 -15.78 4.47 5.60
C GLY A 21 -14.66 3.90 4.71
N LYS A 22 -13.59 4.66 4.46
CA LYS A 22 -12.40 4.23 3.69
C LYS A 22 -11.39 3.45 4.53
N SER A 23 -11.57 3.42 5.84
CA SER A 23 -10.85 2.52 6.74
C SER A 23 -11.81 1.96 7.78
N GLN A 24 -11.62 0.70 8.17
CA GLN A 24 -12.49 0.05 9.15
C GLN A 24 -12.08 0.33 10.60
N THR A 25 -10.87 0.84 10.82
CA THR A 25 -10.29 0.95 12.17
C THR A 25 -9.34 2.13 12.30
N MET A 26 -9.17 2.64 13.52
CA MET A 26 -8.11 3.59 13.85
C MET A 26 -6.73 2.94 13.99
N ASN A 27 -6.65 1.61 13.98
CA ASN A 27 -5.41 0.87 14.07
C ASN A 27 -4.79 0.68 12.67
N SER A 28 -3.90 1.58 12.25
CA SER A 28 -3.26 1.56 10.93
C SER A 28 -1.74 1.62 11.05
N ARG A 29 -1.04 0.82 10.26
CA ARG A 29 0.44 0.78 10.19
C ARG A 29 1.04 2.07 9.62
N HIS A 30 0.27 2.82 8.83
CA HIS A 30 0.68 4.16 8.40
C HIS A 30 0.83 5.13 9.58
N LEU A 31 0.17 4.92 10.72
CA LEU A 31 0.33 5.79 11.89
C LEU A 31 1.69 5.63 12.57
N THR A 32 2.31 4.46 12.46
CA THR A 32 3.63 4.16 13.03
C THR A 32 4.76 4.33 12.01
N GLY A 33 4.43 4.62 10.75
CA GLY A 33 5.42 4.73 9.67
C GLY A 33 5.87 3.38 9.11
N ASP A 34 5.13 2.30 9.42
CA ASP A 34 5.46 0.93 9.01
C ASP A 34 4.68 0.47 7.77
N ALA A 35 4.12 1.41 6.99
CA ALA A 35 3.39 1.10 5.76
C ALA A 35 3.49 2.23 4.73
N VAL A 36 3.34 1.85 3.46
CA VAL A 36 3.28 2.76 2.31
C VAL A 36 2.18 2.32 1.35
N ASP A 37 1.53 3.29 0.73
CA ASP A 37 0.64 3.09 -0.41
C ASP A 37 1.36 3.53 -1.68
N VAL A 38 1.25 2.74 -2.74
CA VAL A 38 1.91 2.97 -4.03
C VAL A 38 0.91 3.22 -5.16
N VAL A 39 1.39 3.82 -6.24
CA VAL A 39 0.65 3.99 -7.49
C VAL A 39 1.47 3.54 -8.68
N ALA A 40 0.86 2.81 -9.61
CA ALA A 40 1.55 2.34 -10.81
C ALA A 40 1.62 3.43 -11.89
N TYR A 41 2.75 3.47 -12.62
CA TYR A 41 2.96 4.32 -13.79
C TYR A 41 3.17 3.50 -15.07
N ILE A 42 2.40 3.85 -16.11
CA ILE A 42 2.61 3.45 -17.51
C ILE A 42 3.05 4.68 -18.29
N GLY A 43 4.35 4.80 -18.56
CA GLY A 43 4.92 6.04 -19.10
C GLY A 43 4.70 7.20 -18.12
N SER A 44 4.06 8.27 -18.59
CA SER A 44 3.71 9.43 -17.76
C SER A 44 2.33 9.35 -17.08
N GLN A 45 1.59 8.26 -17.29
CA GLN A 45 0.22 8.11 -16.80
C GLN A 45 0.17 7.22 -15.56
N VAL A 46 -0.65 7.63 -14.59
CA VAL A 46 -1.04 6.81 -13.44
C VAL A 46 -2.02 5.72 -13.88
N SER A 47 -1.90 4.53 -13.29
CA SER A 47 -2.83 3.43 -13.48
C SER A 47 -3.15 2.72 -12.15
N TRP A 48 -4.39 2.26 -12.03
CA TRP A 48 -4.91 1.51 -10.88
C TRP A 48 -5.26 0.06 -11.24
N GLU A 49 -4.79 -0.42 -12.40
CA GLU A 49 -5.08 -1.77 -12.89
C GLU A 49 -4.38 -2.84 -12.04
N TRP A 50 -5.15 -3.81 -11.56
CA TRP A 50 -4.70 -4.86 -10.64
C TRP A 50 -3.41 -5.60 -11.08
N PRO A 51 -3.26 -6.02 -12.36
CA PRO A 51 -2.06 -6.74 -12.80
C PRO A 51 -0.76 -5.94 -12.67
N LEU A 52 -0.84 -4.60 -12.56
CA LEU A 52 0.33 -3.76 -12.32
C LEU A 52 0.79 -3.87 -10.86
N TYR A 53 -0.14 -3.92 -9.92
CA TYR A 53 0.16 -4.08 -8.50
C TYR A 53 0.71 -5.47 -8.18
N GLU A 54 0.27 -6.51 -8.91
CA GLU A 54 0.91 -7.84 -8.82
C GLU A 54 2.38 -7.79 -9.22
N LYS A 55 2.72 -7.06 -10.30
CA LYS A 55 4.12 -6.88 -10.73
C LYS A 55 4.93 -6.06 -9.72
N ILE A 56 4.35 -5.00 -9.17
CA ILE A 56 4.99 -4.19 -8.11
C ILE A 56 5.23 -5.06 -6.88
N ALA A 57 4.24 -5.85 -6.47
CA ALA A 57 4.35 -6.75 -5.32
C ALA A 57 5.41 -7.82 -5.50
N GLN A 58 5.56 -8.38 -6.70
CA GLN A 58 6.64 -9.30 -7.02
C GLN A 58 8.01 -8.64 -6.83
N ALA A 59 8.19 -7.41 -7.33
CA ALA A 59 9.43 -6.66 -7.16
C ALA A 59 9.73 -6.33 -5.69
N PHE A 60 8.71 -5.90 -4.92
CA PHE A 60 8.86 -5.62 -3.49
C PHE A 60 9.24 -6.90 -2.72
N LYS A 61 8.54 -8.00 -2.96
CA LYS A 61 8.80 -9.30 -2.30
C LYS A 61 10.18 -9.84 -2.64
N GLN A 62 10.64 -9.68 -3.88
CA GLN A 62 11.99 -10.03 -4.28
C GLN A 62 13.03 -9.23 -3.48
N ALA A 63 12.91 -7.90 -3.46
CA ALA A 63 13.82 -7.05 -2.71
C ALA A 63 13.79 -7.35 -1.20
N ALA A 64 12.61 -7.61 -0.64
CA ALA A 64 12.46 -7.98 0.76
C ALA A 64 13.21 -9.28 1.08
N ALA A 65 13.11 -10.29 0.21
CA ALA A 65 13.85 -11.54 0.36
C ALA A 65 15.38 -11.34 0.26
N GLU A 66 15.84 -10.52 -0.69
CA GLU A 66 17.26 -10.18 -0.86
C GLU A 66 17.83 -9.43 0.35
N LEU A 67 17.03 -8.55 0.96
CA LEU A 67 17.42 -7.73 2.11
C LEU A 67 17.13 -8.39 3.47
N GLY A 68 16.44 -9.53 3.49
CA GLY A 68 16.01 -10.19 4.73
C GLY A 68 14.98 -9.38 5.53
N ILE A 69 14.16 -8.56 4.85
CA ILE A 69 13.13 -7.72 5.47
C ILE A 69 11.77 -8.37 5.25
N ALA A 70 11.00 -8.53 6.32
CA ALA A 70 9.62 -9.00 6.21
C ALA A 70 8.72 -7.86 5.70
N ILE A 71 7.91 -8.15 4.69
CA ILE A 71 6.86 -7.26 4.19
C ILE A 71 5.55 -8.03 4.04
N GLU A 72 4.45 -7.30 4.08
CA GLU A 72 3.13 -7.80 3.69
C GLU A 72 2.67 -7.01 2.46
N TRP A 73 1.78 -7.59 1.67
CA TRP A 73 1.12 -6.88 0.57
C TRP A 73 -0.39 -6.99 0.74
N GLY A 74 -1.09 -5.86 0.65
CA GLY A 74 -2.55 -5.81 0.79
C GLY A 74 -3.29 -6.69 -0.23
N GLY A 75 -2.68 -7.00 -1.38
CA GLY A 75 -3.25 -7.93 -2.35
C GLY A 75 -3.25 -9.41 -1.93
N ASP A 76 -2.46 -9.78 -0.93
CA ASP A 76 -2.45 -11.12 -0.35
C ASP A 76 -3.49 -11.31 0.77
N TRP A 77 -4.17 -10.24 1.19
CA TRP A 77 -5.21 -10.33 2.22
C TRP A 77 -6.37 -11.23 1.78
N LYS A 78 -6.97 -11.93 2.74
CA LYS A 78 -8.10 -12.85 2.48
C LYS A 78 -9.37 -12.13 2.04
N THR A 79 -9.59 -10.92 2.54
CA THR A 79 -10.73 -10.07 2.25
C THR A 79 -10.26 -8.63 2.11
N LEU A 80 -10.99 -7.81 1.35
CA LEU A 80 -10.68 -6.39 1.17
C LEU A 80 -9.26 -6.15 0.64
N LYS A 81 -8.90 -6.90 -0.39
CA LYS A 81 -7.59 -6.80 -1.03
C LYS A 81 -7.30 -5.37 -1.48
N ASP A 82 -6.09 -4.93 -1.17
CA ASP A 82 -5.64 -3.56 -1.43
C ASP A 82 -4.30 -3.59 -2.18
N GLY A 83 -4.34 -3.35 -3.49
CA GLY A 83 -3.18 -3.45 -4.37
C GLY A 83 -2.08 -2.42 -4.04
N PRO A 84 -2.42 -1.14 -3.79
CA PRO A 84 -1.49 -0.13 -3.35
C PRO A 84 -0.72 -0.39 -2.06
N HIS A 85 -1.27 -1.15 -1.11
CA HIS A 85 -0.79 -1.17 0.27
C HIS A 85 0.34 -2.18 0.53
N PHE A 86 1.41 -1.73 1.18
CA PHE A 86 2.53 -2.54 1.67
C PHE A 86 2.90 -2.16 3.11
#